data_AF-H8GKC6-F1
#
_entry.id   AF-H8GKC6-F1
#
_cell.length_a   1.000
_cell.length_b   1.000
_cell.length_c   1.000
_cell.angle_alpha   90.00
_cell.angle_beta   90.00
_cell.angle_gamma   90.00
#
_symmetry.space_group_name_H-M   'P 1'
#
loop_
_entity.id
_entity.type
_entity.pdbx_description
1 polymer ?
#
loop_
_entity_poly.entity_id
_entity_poly.type
_entity_poly.pdbx_seq_one_letter_code
_entity_poly.pdbx_strand_id
1 'polypeptide(L)'
;MKTAILIDGAYFIKRFRTLFPEHAADAKRAADLAFRCALLHLRERNKEKHINALYRIFFYDCPPLEKKMHNPISKKCIDFAKSNEAVFRHALHHELRRKRKMALRLGRIGPDVTWGFKPGITERLLKREITIEQLTEDNLIPNFRQKGVDMRIGLDITSIALKETLNKSYAWDKISAACHFR
;
A
#
# COMPACT_ATOMS: atom_id res chain seq x y z
N MET A 1 -4.49 -11.54 25.52
CA MET A 1 -3.34 -10.61 25.43
C MET A 1 -3.70 -9.44 24.52
N LYS A 2 -3.01 -8.30 24.58
CA LYS A 2 -3.23 -7.19 23.63
C LYS A 2 -2.35 -7.39 22.38
N THR A 3 -2.92 -7.24 21.19
CA THR A 3 -2.22 -7.48 19.91
C THR A 3 -2.25 -6.23 19.03
N ALA A 4 -1.08 -5.85 18.52
CA ALA A 4 -0.92 -4.84 17.49
C ALA A 4 -0.76 -5.51 16.11
N ILE A 5 -1.39 -4.95 15.09
CA ILE A 5 -1.34 -5.46 13.72
C ILE A 5 -0.77 -4.36 12.84
N LEU A 6 0.30 -4.65 12.12
CA LEU A 6 0.97 -3.71 11.22
C LEU A 6 0.60 -4.12 9.81
N ILE A 7 0.29 -3.18 8.90
CA ILE A 7 -0.14 -3.42 7.51
C ILE A 7 0.66 -2.61 6.51
N ASP A 8 1.39 -3.29 5.61
CA ASP A 8 1.96 -2.67 4.41
C ASP A 8 0.84 -2.44 3.39
N GLY A 9 0.51 -1.18 3.17
CA GLY A 9 -0.56 -0.76 2.27
C GLY A 9 -0.25 -1.02 0.80
N ALA A 10 1.00 -0.82 0.35
CA ALA A 10 1.36 -1.05 -1.05
C ALA A 10 1.26 -2.54 -1.41
N TYR A 11 1.77 -3.40 -0.53
CA TYR A 11 1.63 -4.84 -0.69
C TYR A 11 0.16 -5.28 -0.60
N PHE A 12 -0.59 -4.79 0.39
CA PHE A 12 -2.00 -5.10 0.56
C PHE A 12 -2.82 -4.75 -0.68
N ILE A 13 -2.64 -3.54 -1.24
CA ILE A 13 -3.38 -3.08 -2.42
C ILE A 13 -3.03 -3.91 -3.64
N LYS A 14 -1.76 -4.25 -3.83
CA LYS A 14 -1.33 -5.16 -4.90
C LYS A 14 -2.06 -6.50 -4.80
N ARG A 15 -2.08 -7.11 -3.61
CA ARG A 15 -2.76 -8.40 -3.36
C ARG A 15 -4.28 -8.30 -3.51
N PHE A 16 -4.89 -7.24 -3.00
CA PHE A 16 -6.33 -6.99 -3.12
C PHE A 16 -6.76 -6.98 -4.59
N ARG A 17 -6.05 -6.23 -5.44
CA ARG A 17 -6.34 -6.14 -6.87
C ARG A 17 -6.14 -7.46 -7.61
N THR A 18 -5.16 -8.27 -7.20
CA THR A 18 -4.96 -9.61 -7.77
C THR A 18 -6.07 -10.58 -7.36
N LEU A 19 -6.55 -10.52 -6.12
CA LEU A 19 -7.57 -11.45 -5.61
C LEU A 19 -8.99 -11.06 -6.02
N PHE A 20 -9.25 -9.75 -6.22
CA PHE A 20 -10.57 -9.21 -6.54
C PHE A 20 -10.49 -8.24 -7.71
N PRO A 21 -10.20 -8.72 -8.95
CA PRO A 21 -10.03 -7.85 -10.12
C PRO A 21 -11.28 -7.01 -10.43
N GLU A 22 -12.47 -7.59 -10.32
CA GLU A 22 -13.77 -6.91 -10.51
C GLU A 22 -14.02 -5.78 -9.51
N HIS A 23 -13.28 -5.77 -8.40
CA HIS A 23 -13.38 -4.77 -7.34
C HIS A 23 -12.07 -4.00 -7.12
N ALA A 24 -11.17 -4.01 -8.10
CA ALA A 24 -9.83 -3.42 -7.97
C ALA A 24 -9.82 -1.93 -7.62
N ALA A 25 -10.91 -1.22 -7.94
CA ALA A 25 -11.13 0.20 -7.64
C ALA A 25 -12.09 0.44 -6.45
N ASP A 26 -12.60 -0.59 -5.78
CA ASP A 26 -13.50 -0.46 -4.64
C ASP A 26 -12.71 -0.23 -3.34
N ALA A 27 -12.50 1.05 -3.03
CA ALA A 27 -11.80 1.50 -1.84
C ALA A 27 -12.46 1.07 -0.52
N LYS A 28 -13.80 1.05 -0.47
CA LYS A 28 -14.55 0.67 0.72
C LYS A 28 -14.35 -0.82 1.00
N ARG A 29 -14.51 -1.66 -0.02
CA ARG A 29 -14.27 -3.10 0.09
C ARG A 29 -12.83 -3.41 0.46
N ALA A 30 -11.86 -2.68 -0.09
CA ALA A 30 -10.46 -2.81 0.29
C ALA A 30 -10.24 -2.48 1.78
N ALA A 31 -10.80 -1.37 2.28
CA ALA A 31 -10.71 -1.00 3.69
C ALA A 31 -11.41 -2.03 4.61
N ASP A 32 -12.59 -2.51 4.22
CA ASP A 32 -13.33 -3.54 4.95
C ASP A 32 -12.58 -4.87 4.98
N LEU A 33 -11.93 -5.24 3.89
CA LEU A 33 -11.10 -6.43 3.83
C LEU A 33 -9.87 -6.29 4.72
N ALA A 34 -9.13 -5.17 4.64
CA ALA A 34 -7.97 -4.91 5.48
C ALA A 34 -8.33 -5.05 6.98
N PHE A 35 -9.47 -4.46 7.38
CA PHE A 35 -9.97 -4.53 8.74
C PHE A 35 -10.38 -5.95 9.14
N ARG A 36 -11.16 -6.66 8.31
CA ARG A 36 -11.58 -8.04 8.60
C ARG A 36 -10.39 -8.99 8.68
N CYS A 37 -9.44 -8.89 7.74
CA CYS A 37 -8.19 -9.65 7.78
C CYS A 37 -7.44 -9.39 9.08
N ALA A 38 -7.32 -8.14 9.53
CA ALA A 38 -6.69 -7.83 10.81
C ALA A 38 -7.42 -8.53 11.98
N LEU A 39 -8.77 -8.48 12.03
CA LEU A 39 -9.52 -9.15 13.10
C LEU A 39 -9.36 -10.66 13.11
N LEU A 40 -9.24 -11.31 11.95
CA LEU A 40 -9.01 -12.75 11.87
C LEU A 40 -7.69 -13.17 12.55
N HIS A 41 -6.66 -12.31 12.53
CA HIS A 41 -5.38 -12.57 13.19
C HIS A 41 -5.41 -12.42 14.72
N LEU A 42 -6.55 -12.01 15.29
CA LEU A 42 -6.73 -12.01 16.74
C LEU A 42 -7.07 -13.39 17.29
N ARG A 43 -7.50 -14.33 16.44
CA ARG A 43 -7.82 -15.71 16.80
C ARG A 43 -6.56 -16.57 16.71
N GLU A 44 -6.26 -17.32 17.76
CA GLU A 44 -5.16 -18.29 17.71
C GLU A 44 -5.63 -19.60 17.08
N ARG A 45 -4.91 -20.07 16.06
CA ARG A 45 -5.26 -21.28 15.29
C ARG A 45 -5.41 -22.56 16.14
N ASN A 46 -4.78 -22.60 17.32
CA ASN A 46 -4.73 -23.78 18.19
C ASN A 46 -5.48 -23.61 19.53
N LYS A 47 -6.20 -22.50 19.74
CA LYS A 47 -6.96 -22.26 20.98
C LYS A 47 -8.32 -21.64 20.64
N GLU A 48 -9.31 -22.49 20.39
CA GLU A 48 -10.69 -22.08 20.02
C GLU A 48 -11.33 -21.09 21.00
N LYS A 49 -10.85 -21.00 22.25
CA LYS A 49 -11.44 -20.16 23.31
C LYS A 49 -10.70 -18.85 23.61
N HIS A 50 -9.56 -18.55 22.96
CA HIS A 50 -8.82 -17.31 23.23
C HIS A 50 -8.76 -16.36 22.03
N ILE A 51 -9.53 -15.26 22.12
CA ILE A 51 -9.42 -14.11 21.22
C ILE A 51 -8.54 -13.07 21.89
N ASN A 52 -7.45 -12.67 21.22
CA ASN A 52 -6.63 -11.57 21.70
C ASN A 52 -7.34 -10.23 21.55
N ALA A 53 -7.17 -9.35 22.53
CA ALA A 53 -7.73 -8.01 22.50
C ALA A 53 -6.97 -7.15 21.48
N LEU A 54 -7.69 -6.58 20.51
CA LEU A 54 -7.07 -5.65 19.56
C LEU A 54 -6.57 -4.39 20.29
N TYR A 55 -5.28 -4.12 20.23
CA TYR A 55 -4.71 -2.83 20.64
C TYR A 55 -4.98 -1.78 19.56
N ARG A 56 -4.33 -1.93 18.40
CA ARG A 56 -4.40 -1.01 17.27
C ARG A 56 -3.95 -1.71 15.99
N ILE A 57 -4.55 -1.31 14.87
CA ILE A 57 -4.12 -1.69 13.52
C ILE A 57 -3.37 -0.48 12.96
N PHE A 58 -2.13 -0.66 12.56
CA PHE A 58 -1.31 0.34 11.89
C PHE A 58 -1.32 0.03 10.40
N PHE A 59 -1.76 0.96 9.57
CA PHE A 59 -1.75 0.82 8.12
C PHE A 59 -0.77 1.82 7.53
N TYR A 60 0.31 1.33 6.95
CA TYR A 60 1.40 2.14 6.40
C TYR A 60 1.19 2.35 4.92
N ASP A 61 1.15 3.59 4.50
CA ASP A 61 0.98 3.92 3.08
C ASP A 61 1.59 5.29 2.74
N CYS A 62 1.54 5.68 1.47
CA CYS A 62 1.90 7.00 1.01
C CYS A 62 0.70 7.67 0.31
N PRO A 63 0.53 9.01 0.42
CA PRO A 63 -0.40 9.74 -0.45
C PRO A 63 -0.13 9.47 -1.93
N PRO A 64 -1.15 9.53 -2.79
CA PRO A 64 -0.94 9.45 -4.24
C PRO A 64 -0.21 10.69 -4.77
N LEU A 65 0.30 10.60 -6.00
CA LEU A 65 0.90 11.74 -6.68
C LEU A 65 -0.18 12.73 -7.12
N GLU A 66 -0.10 13.97 -6.65
CA GLU A 66 -1.07 15.04 -6.95
C GLU A 66 -0.49 16.15 -7.87
N LYS A 67 0.64 15.89 -8.51
CA LYS A 67 1.33 16.87 -9.35
C LYS A 67 0.79 16.88 -10.78
N LYS A 68 0.76 18.05 -11.44
CA LYS A 68 0.58 18.15 -12.90
C LYS A 68 1.94 18.09 -13.60
N MET A 69 2.06 17.25 -14.63
CA MET A 69 3.31 17.11 -15.38
C MET A 69 3.03 16.93 -16.87
N HIS A 70 3.90 17.46 -17.72
CA HIS A 70 3.83 17.21 -19.16
C HIS A 70 4.50 15.90 -19.50
N ASN A 71 3.84 15.07 -20.32
CA ASN A 71 4.47 13.88 -20.89
C ASN A 71 5.63 14.30 -21.82
N PRO A 72 6.84 13.75 -21.66
CA PRO A 72 7.99 14.14 -22.47
C PRO A 72 7.81 13.88 -23.96
N ILE A 73 7.07 12.83 -24.34
CA ILE A 73 6.85 12.40 -25.72
C ILE A 73 5.65 13.13 -26.30
N SER A 74 4.45 12.95 -25.73
CA SER A 74 3.22 13.53 -26.30
C SER A 74 2.98 15.00 -25.96
N LYS A 75 3.77 15.58 -25.04
CA LYS A 75 3.65 16.95 -24.51
C LYS A 75 2.33 17.27 -23.79
N LYS A 76 1.40 16.30 -23.72
CA LYS A 76 0.13 16.43 -23.01
C LYS A 76 0.36 16.71 -21.53
N CYS A 77 -0.40 17.65 -20.98
CA CYS A 77 -0.43 17.91 -19.55
C CYS A 77 -1.27 16.84 -18.85
N ILE A 78 -0.66 16.06 -17.96
CA ILE A 78 -1.33 15.01 -17.19
C ILE A 78 -1.49 15.50 -15.75
N ASP A 79 -2.72 15.47 -15.26
CA ASP A 79 -3.08 15.80 -13.89
C ASP A 79 -3.17 14.52 -13.05
N PHE A 80 -2.09 14.19 -12.31
CA PHE A 80 -2.05 12.96 -11.53
C PHE A 80 -3.01 12.97 -10.34
N ALA A 81 -3.44 14.14 -9.86
CA ALA A 81 -4.45 14.24 -8.80
C ALA A 81 -5.81 13.69 -9.25
N LYS A 82 -6.10 13.74 -10.56
CA LYS A 82 -7.32 13.20 -11.16
C LYS A 82 -7.19 11.75 -11.65
N SER A 83 -6.02 11.13 -11.48
CA SER A 83 -5.81 9.76 -11.90
C SER A 83 -6.70 8.79 -11.11
N ASN A 84 -7.10 7.68 -11.74
CA ASN A 84 -7.86 6.62 -11.08
C ASN A 84 -7.15 6.10 -9.82
N GLU A 85 -5.81 6.05 -9.85
CA GLU A 85 -5.01 5.67 -8.67
C GLU A 85 -5.14 6.68 -7.54
N ALA A 86 -5.07 7.99 -7.83
CA ALA A 86 -5.25 9.03 -6.82
C ALA A 86 -6.65 8.99 -6.21
N VAL A 87 -7.68 8.90 -7.05
CA VAL A 87 -9.08 8.79 -6.61
C VAL A 87 -9.27 7.57 -5.70
N PHE A 88 -8.77 6.40 -6.10
CA PHE A 88 -8.84 5.17 -5.31
C PHE A 88 -8.10 5.31 -3.97
N ARG A 89 -6.87 5.81 -3.98
CA ARG A 89 -6.04 5.96 -2.77
C ARG A 89 -6.65 6.92 -1.78
N HIS A 90 -7.17 8.06 -2.23
CA HIS A 90 -7.86 9.01 -1.37
C HIS A 90 -9.11 8.40 -0.73
N ALA A 91 -9.94 7.73 -1.52
CA ALA A 91 -11.11 7.04 -1.02
C ALA A 91 -10.72 5.95 0.00
N LEU A 92 -9.67 5.17 -0.28
CA LEU A 92 -9.17 4.14 0.63
C LEU A 92 -8.69 4.73 1.96
N HIS A 93 -7.89 5.80 1.90
CA HIS A 93 -7.39 6.48 3.10
C HIS A 93 -8.53 7.07 3.92
N HIS A 94 -9.55 7.64 3.27
CA HIS A 94 -10.76 8.11 3.92
C HIS A 94 -11.48 6.98 4.67
N GLU A 95 -11.72 5.85 4.00
CA GLU A 95 -12.40 4.70 4.59
C GLU A 95 -11.60 4.04 5.73
N LEU A 96 -10.27 3.95 5.59
CA LEU A 96 -9.39 3.41 6.63
C LEU A 96 -9.43 4.26 7.91
N ARG A 97 -9.41 5.60 7.80
CA ARG A 97 -9.48 6.50 8.98
C ARG A 97 -10.78 6.33 9.77
N ARG A 98 -11.85 5.90 9.11
CA ARG A 98 -13.17 5.67 9.74
C ARG A 98 -13.26 4.32 10.44
N LYS A 99 -12.31 3.40 10.24
CA LYS A 99 -12.32 2.09 10.90
C LYS A 99 -11.85 2.22 12.36
N ARG A 100 -12.59 1.56 13.26
CA ARG A 100 -12.26 1.54 14.69
C ARG A 100 -10.86 0.99 14.92
N LYS A 101 -10.08 1.65 15.79
CA LYS A 101 -8.70 1.27 16.16
C LYS A 101 -7.75 1.15 14.96
N MET A 102 -8.08 1.76 13.82
CA MET A 102 -7.18 1.90 12.68
C MET A 102 -6.35 3.18 12.82
N ALA A 103 -5.04 3.08 12.61
CA ALA A 103 -4.10 4.19 12.57
C ALA A 103 -3.43 4.18 11.20
N LEU A 104 -3.86 5.10 10.34
CA LEU A 104 -3.23 5.32 9.04
C LEU A 104 -1.93 6.10 9.23
N ARG A 105 -0.81 5.52 8.78
CA ARG A 105 0.56 6.04 8.89
C ARG A 105 1.05 6.44 7.50
N LEU A 106 0.85 7.71 7.15
CA LEU A 106 1.22 8.23 5.84
C LEU A 106 2.67 8.70 5.79
N GLY A 107 3.43 8.15 4.84
CA GLY A 107 4.69 8.73 4.38
C GLY A 107 4.47 10.04 3.61
N ARG A 108 5.45 10.41 2.81
CA ARG A 108 5.39 11.55 1.89
C ARG A 108 6.03 11.20 0.57
N ILE A 109 5.57 11.84 -0.50
CA ILE A 109 6.26 11.81 -1.79
C ILE A 109 7.44 12.79 -1.70
N GLY A 110 8.60 12.39 -2.22
CA GLY A 110 9.77 13.26 -2.34
C GLY A 110 9.52 14.42 -3.34
N PRO A 111 10.26 15.54 -3.22
CA PRO A 111 10.10 16.67 -4.13
C PRO A 111 10.51 16.32 -5.58
N ASP A 112 11.45 15.39 -5.71
CA ASP A 112 12.02 14.95 -6.99
C ASP A 112 11.09 13.93 -7.65
N VAL A 113 10.23 14.44 -8.53
CA VAL A 113 9.36 13.65 -9.39
C VAL A 113 9.83 13.81 -10.82
N THR A 114 10.33 12.71 -11.40
CA THR A 114 10.84 12.67 -12.77
C THR A 114 10.00 11.72 -13.63
N TRP A 115 10.25 11.73 -14.93
CA TRP A 115 9.73 10.68 -15.81
C TRP A 115 10.72 9.53 -15.86
N GLY A 116 10.20 8.31 -15.84
CA GLY A 116 10.97 7.09 -16.04
C GLY A 116 10.26 6.16 -17.03
N PHE A 117 10.98 5.14 -17.47
CA PHE A 117 10.40 4.09 -18.28
C PHE A 117 9.61 3.10 -17.42
N LYS A 118 8.52 2.56 -17.99
CA LYS A 118 7.85 1.39 -17.39
C LYS A 118 8.83 0.21 -17.27
N PRO A 119 8.66 -0.67 -16.26
CA PRO A 119 9.44 -1.89 -16.16
C PRO A 119 9.48 -2.66 -17.48
N GLY A 120 10.66 -3.14 -17.87
CA GLY A 120 10.89 -3.90 -19.10
C GLY A 120 11.25 -3.06 -20.34
N ILE A 121 10.85 -1.78 -20.42
CA ILE A 121 11.14 -0.95 -21.61
C ILE A 121 12.64 -0.72 -21.80
N THR A 122 13.38 -0.43 -20.71
CA THR A 122 14.84 -0.26 -20.76
C THR A 122 15.53 -1.51 -21.28
N GLU A 123 15.09 -2.70 -20.84
CA GLU A 123 15.65 -3.97 -21.29
C GLU A 123 15.41 -4.20 -22.79
N ARG A 124 14.19 -3.92 -23.27
CA ARG A 124 13.83 -4.02 -24.69
C ARG A 124 14.62 -3.06 -25.57
N LEU A 125 14.88 -1.84 -25.08
CA LEU A 125 15.76 -0.86 -25.75
C LEU A 125 17.20 -1.39 -25.85
N LEU A 126 17.74 -1.92 -24.74
CA LEU A 126 19.10 -2.49 -24.71
C LEU A 126 19.25 -3.71 -25.62
N LYS A 127 18.21 -4.54 -25.73
CA LYS A 127 18.13 -5.69 -26.65
C LYS A 127 17.86 -5.30 -28.11
N ARG A 128 17.66 -4.01 -28.41
CA ARG A 128 17.28 -3.49 -29.73
C ARG A 128 15.96 -4.06 -30.27
N GLU A 129 15.07 -4.51 -29.40
CA GLU A 129 13.72 -4.98 -29.76
C GLU A 129 12.79 -3.81 -30.09
N ILE A 130 13.07 -2.64 -29.52
CA ILE A 130 12.41 -1.37 -29.81
C ILE A 130 13.45 -0.27 -29.97
N THR A 131 13.14 0.75 -30.75
CA THR A 131 13.95 1.96 -30.88
C THR A 131 13.36 3.12 -30.09
N ILE A 132 14.13 4.21 -29.96
CA ILE A 132 13.68 5.41 -29.23
C ILE A 132 12.48 6.06 -29.93
N GLU A 133 12.44 6.00 -31.25
CA GLU A 133 11.38 6.59 -32.10
C GLU A 133 10.05 5.83 -31.98
N GLN A 134 10.11 4.55 -31.58
CA GLN A 134 8.94 3.71 -31.34
C GLN A 134 8.34 3.91 -29.94
N LEU A 135 8.96 4.72 -29.09
CA LEU A 135 8.44 5.00 -27.75
C LEU A 135 7.20 5.89 -27.85
N THR A 136 6.18 5.49 -27.09
CA THR A 136 4.90 6.16 -26.97
C THR A 136 4.72 6.73 -25.56
N GLU A 137 3.70 7.57 -25.39
CA GLU A 137 3.37 8.13 -24.07
C GLU A 137 3.12 7.06 -23.00
N ASP A 138 2.61 5.89 -23.42
CA ASP A 138 2.33 4.75 -22.56
C ASP A 138 3.58 4.00 -22.10
N ASN A 139 4.76 4.27 -22.67
CA ASN A 139 6.00 3.65 -22.20
C ASN A 139 6.60 4.37 -20.99
N LEU A 140 6.04 5.52 -20.62
CA LEU A 140 6.52 6.36 -19.53
C LEU A 140 5.62 6.28 -18.29
N ILE A 141 6.23 6.40 -17.12
CA ILE A 141 5.56 6.55 -15.83
C ILE A 141 6.27 7.60 -14.96
N PRO A 142 5.55 8.30 -14.07
CA PRO A 142 6.19 9.08 -13.04
C PRO A 142 7.07 8.21 -12.16
N ASN A 143 8.29 8.65 -11.95
CA ASN A 143 9.23 8.07 -11.00
C ASN A 143 9.37 9.04 -9.83
N PHE A 144 9.06 8.58 -8.63
CA PHE A 144 9.17 9.36 -7.41
C PHE A 144 9.51 8.43 -6.24
N ARG A 145 10.24 8.98 -5.28
CA ARG A 145 10.59 8.26 -4.05
C ARG A 145 9.56 8.54 -2.98
N GLN A 146 9.05 7.49 -2.34
CA GLN A 146 8.28 7.61 -1.12
C GLN A 146 9.26 7.66 0.06
N LYS A 147 9.04 8.57 1.01
CA LYS A 147 9.91 8.78 2.18
C LYS A 147 9.09 8.71 3.46
N GLY A 148 9.72 8.24 4.53
CA GLY A 148 9.19 8.33 5.89
C GLY A 148 8.23 7.22 6.31
N VAL A 149 7.88 6.28 5.42
CA VAL A 149 7.12 5.09 5.81
C VAL A 149 7.96 4.18 6.71
N ASP A 150 9.19 3.87 6.31
CA ASP A 150 10.10 2.99 7.06
C ASP A 150 10.38 3.51 8.47
N MET A 151 10.61 4.83 8.59
CA MET A 151 10.82 5.47 9.88
C MET A 151 9.60 5.34 10.79
N ARG A 152 8.38 5.47 10.25
CA ARG A 152 7.15 5.30 11.04
C ARG A 152 6.95 3.86 11.49
N ILE A 153 7.25 2.90 10.61
CA ILE A 153 7.23 1.48 10.95
C ILE A 153 8.20 1.22 12.11
N GLY A 154 9.44 1.71 12.00
CA GLY A 154 10.46 1.58 13.05
C GLY A 154 9.99 2.16 14.38
N LEU A 155 9.50 3.40 14.38
CA LEU A 155 9.00 4.05 15.60
C LEU A 155 7.82 3.31 16.24
N ASP A 156 6.85 2.84 15.44
CA ASP A 156 5.70 2.10 15.95
C ASP A 156 6.13 0.74 16.52
N ILE A 157 7.05 0.00 15.87
CA ILE A 157 7.62 -1.26 16.38
C ILE A 157 8.37 -1.01 17.69
N THR A 158 9.25 0.00 17.74
CA THR A 158 10.00 0.36 18.95
C THR A 158 9.04 0.75 20.08
N SER A 159 8.02 1.57 19.81
CA SER A 159 7.01 1.93 20.81
C SER A 159 6.20 0.73 21.31
N ILE A 160 5.93 -0.25 20.44
CA ILE A 160 5.23 -1.49 20.83
C ILE A 160 6.12 -2.34 21.73
N ALA A 161 7.40 -2.50 21.37
CA ALA A 161 8.37 -3.30 22.11
C ALA A 161 8.66 -2.69 23.49
N LEU A 162 8.88 -1.38 23.56
CA LEU A 162 9.17 -0.67 24.82
C LEU A 162 7.98 -0.64 25.78
N LYS A 163 6.74 -0.80 25.30
CA LYS A 163 5.56 -0.66 26.16
C LYS A 163 5.32 -1.86 27.08
N GLU A 164 6.05 -2.98 26.96
CA GLU A 164 5.94 -4.22 27.75
C GLU A 164 4.53 -4.84 27.91
N THR A 165 3.46 -4.16 27.50
CA THR A 165 2.05 -4.58 27.64
C THR A 165 1.54 -5.34 26.41
N LEU A 166 2.36 -5.44 25.36
CA LEU A 166 2.01 -6.04 24.07
C LEU A 166 2.81 -7.32 23.88
N ASN A 167 2.16 -8.47 24.06
CA ASN A 167 2.85 -9.75 24.03
C ASN A 167 3.04 -10.31 22.60
N LYS A 168 2.40 -9.72 21.57
CA LYS A 168 2.50 -10.19 20.16
C LYS A 168 2.37 -9.04 19.15
N SER A 169 3.33 -8.99 18.21
CA SER A 169 3.29 -8.18 16.97
C SER A 169 3.33 -9.11 15.76
N TYR A 170 2.40 -8.94 14.82
CA TYR A 170 2.41 -9.66 13.54
C TYR A 170 2.88 -8.72 12.42
N ALA A 171 3.93 -9.12 11.71
CA ALA A 171 4.39 -8.52 10.45
C ALA A 171 3.84 -9.33 9.26
N TRP A 172 3.61 -8.69 8.11
CA TRP A 172 2.81 -9.27 7.01
C TRP A 172 3.37 -10.54 6.38
N ASP A 173 4.67 -10.81 6.51
CA ASP A 173 5.25 -12.07 6.03
C ASP A 173 4.62 -13.29 6.72
N LYS A 174 4.19 -13.16 7.98
CA LYS A 174 3.43 -14.22 8.70
C LYS A 174 1.93 -14.20 8.41
N ILE A 175 1.39 -13.07 7.93
CA ILE A 175 -0.04 -12.91 7.60
C ILE A 175 -0.37 -13.62 6.27
N SER A 176 0.55 -13.62 5.30
CA SER A 176 0.38 -14.39 4.06
C SER A 176 0.33 -15.91 4.28
N ALA A 177 0.99 -16.43 5.33
CA ALA A 177 0.98 -17.86 5.66
C ALA A 177 -0.31 -18.29 6.39
N ALA A 178 -0.92 -17.41 7.19
CA ALA A 178 -2.13 -17.71 7.95
C ALA A 178 -3.42 -17.49 7.15
N CYS A 179 -3.46 -16.52 6.24
CA CYS A 179 -4.54 -16.33 5.29
C CYS A 179 -4.32 -17.23 4.05
N HIS A 180 -4.46 -18.54 4.22
CA HIS A 180 -4.90 -19.36 3.08
C HIS A 180 -6.33 -18.90 2.76
N PHE A 181 -6.44 -17.97 1.80
CA PHE A 181 -7.68 -17.64 1.12
C PHE A 181 -8.09 -18.88 0.30
N ARG A 182 -8.71 -19.84 0.98
CA ARG A 182 -9.59 -20.84 0.39
C ARG A 182 -10.98 -20.61 0.97
#